data_AF-A0A6P7HFK0-F1
#
_entry.id   AF-A0A6P7HFK0-F1
#
_cell.length_a   1.000
_cell.length_b   1.000
_cell.length_c   1.000
_cell.angle_alpha   90.00
_cell.angle_beta   90.00
_cell.angle_gamma   90.00
#
_symmetry.space_group_name_H-M   'P 1'
#
loop_
_entity.id
_entity.type
_entity.pdbx_description
1 polymer ?
#
loop_
_entity_poly.entity_id
_entity_poly.type
_entity_poly.pdbx_seq_one_letter_code
_entity_poly.pdbx_strand_id
1 'polypeptide(L)'
;TFIIFIVPSYENLIHELSQYRSSFPDIIEPLLSNISEYLYGFKLYLSVLKMQDGKQKQSNAMVSTNDLISLVRFPSISQDSEHDLIKMNKSVKFFLEATEESHTQEQENFRLLKCSIVESVNTSISNSLSCEILRKHDFFQFSKLLDTFIGAYNKQQEQMEIKKQEEESLYKIKTNQNDKSEEEQIQEDLNTLFPNYHTIDFADFQKDANIDDTTLENKVEAKYEEVISYNDLKDITHLHVDLLTCMTKNEWLNPTKTKKLVPDYILPLLEKFKTFSKILEKVMDSVDYRMDEDLIASLNVLLAVKKRYGN
;
A
#
# COMPACT_ATOMS: atom_id res chain seq x y z
N THR A 1 12.14 33.63 5.18
CA THR A 1 13.51 34.08 4.91
C THR A 1 14.15 34.81 6.08
N PHE A 2 13.51 35.83 6.67
CA PHE A 2 14.05 36.58 7.84
C PHE A 2 14.36 35.72 9.07
N ILE A 3 13.54 34.71 9.35
CA ILE A 3 13.64 33.86 10.54
C ILE A 3 14.87 32.94 10.54
N ILE A 4 15.34 32.53 9.35
CA ILE A 4 16.43 31.56 9.18
C ILE A 4 17.78 32.18 9.55
N PHE A 5 17.92 33.50 9.46
CA PHE A 5 19.16 34.22 9.81
C PHE A 5 19.27 34.55 11.30
N ILE A 6 18.16 34.53 12.04
CA ILE A 6 18.12 34.95 13.44
C ILE A 6 18.68 33.85 14.35
N VAL A 7 18.28 32.58 14.15
CA VAL A 7 18.72 31.45 15.00
C VAL A 7 20.25 31.25 14.96
N PRO A 8 20.91 31.21 13.79
CA PRO A 8 22.37 31.07 13.72
C PRO A 8 23.11 32.28 14.31
N SER A 9 22.52 33.47 14.23
CA SER A 9 23.08 34.71 14.81
C SER A 9 23.11 34.65 16.34
N TYR A 10 22.05 34.17 16.98
CA TYR A 10 22.02 34.00 18.43
C TYR A 10 22.91 32.83 18.90
N GLU A 11 23.03 31.75 18.14
CA GLU A 11 23.96 30.65 18.45
C GLU A 11 25.44 31.11 18.40
N ASN A 12 25.79 31.92 17.40
CA ASN A 12 27.11 32.54 17.31
C ASN A 12 27.37 33.51 18.47
N LEU A 13 26.36 34.29 18.86
CA LEU A 13 26.45 35.23 19.97
C LEU A 13 26.63 34.51 21.33
N ILE A 14 25.95 33.37 21.54
CA ILE A 14 26.17 32.52 22.72
C ILE A 14 27.60 31.97 22.72
N HIS A 15 28.11 31.54 21.57
CA HIS A 15 29.48 31.03 21.44
C HIS A 15 30.52 32.11 21.75
N GLU A 16 30.36 33.34 21.24
CA GLU A 16 31.27 34.45 21.53
C GLU A 16 31.22 34.88 23.00
N LEU A 17 30.04 34.96 23.61
CA LEU A 17 29.91 35.33 25.02
C LEU A 17 30.45 34.26 25.97
N SER A 18 30.38 32.98 25.58
CA SER A 18 30.94 31.88 26.36
C SER A 18 32.45 31.98 26.56
N GLN A 19 33.16 32.64 25.63
CA GLN A 19 34.62 32.86 25.72
C GLN A 19 34.99 33.84 26.85
N TYR A 20 34.07 34.73 27.25
CA TYR A 20 34.28 35.72 28.31
C TYR A 20 33.82 35.26 29.70
N ARG A 21 33.29 34.03 29.79
CA ARG A 21 32.75 33.45 31.03
C ARG A 21 33.79 33.37 32.15
N SER A 22 35.06 33.14 31.82
CA SER A 22 36.16 33.06 32.78
C SER A 22 36.55 34.41 33.40
N SER A 23 36.31 35.52 32.68
CA SER A 23 36.70 36.87 33.11
C SER A 23 35.63 37.55 33.96
N PHE A 24 34.34 37.30 33.68
CA PHE A 24 33.22 37.94 34.38
C PHE A 24 32.05 36.97 34.60
N PRO A 25 32.22 35.93 35.43
CA PRO A 25 31.21 34.89 35.62
C PRO A 25 29.88 35.45 36.14
N ASP A 26 29.92 36.39 37.09
CA ASP A 26 28.72 36.95 37.73
C ASP A 26 27.80 37.71 36.76
N ILE A 27 28.34 38.19 35.63
CA ILE A 27 27.61 38.95 34.62
C ILE A 27 27.27 38.06 33.42
N ILE A 28 28.22 37.24 32.98
CA ILE A 28 28.08 36.42 31.77
C ILE A 28 27.17 35.22 32.01
N GLU A 29 27.23 34.58 33.18
CA GLU A 29 26.40 33.40 33.50
C GLU A 29 24.88 33.71 33.45
N PRO A 30 24.35 34.74 34.14
CA PRO A 30 22.92 35.07 34.04
C PRO A 30 22.53 35.57 32.64
N LEU A 31 23.43 36.27 31.95
CA LEU A 31 23.16 36.76 30.59
C LEU A 31 23.08 35.61 29.57
N LEU A 32 23.99 34.63 29.66
CA LEU A 32 23.97 33.44 28.81
C LEU A 32 22.73 32.58 29.10
N SER A 33 22.35 32.45 30.37
CA SER A 33 21.10 31.79 30.76
C SER A 33 19.89 32.45 30.10
N ASN A 34 19.74 33.78 30.23
CA ASN A 34 18.62 34.52 29.65
C ASN A 34 18.57 34.41 28.12
N ILE A 35 19.71 34.50 27.44
CA ILE A 35 19.79 34.38 25.98
C ILE A 35 19.45 32.95 25.54
N SER A 36 19.92 31.94 26.29
CA SER A 36 19.61 30.54 26.00
C SER A 36 18.13 30.22 26.20
N GLU A 37 17.50 30.77 27.23
CA GLU A 37 16.07 30.64 27.50
C GLU A 37 15.24 31.32 26.41
N TYR A 38 15.64 32.53 25.99
CA TYR A 38 15.00 33.22 24.87
C TYR A 38 15.11 32.44 23.56
N LEU A 39 16.31 31.94 23.25
CA LEU A 39 16.55 31.12 22.06
C LEU A 39 15.75 29.81 22.10
N TYR A 40 15.64 29.18 23.27
CA TYR A 40 14.80 28.00 23.46
C TYR A 40 13.33 28.32 23.20
N GLY A 41 12.80 29.40 23.79
CA GLY A 41 11.43 29.86 23.55
C GLY A 41 11.17 30.18 22.07
N PHE A 42 12.13 30.81 21.39
CA PHE A 42 12.03 31.10 19.97
C PHE A 42 12.05 29.82 19.11
N LYS A 43 12.92 28.85 19.42
CA LYS A 43 12.91 27.53 18.76
C LYS A 43 11.58 26.81 18.96
N LEU A 44 11.01 26.85 20.15
CA LEU A 44 9.71 26.26 20.44
C LEU A 44 8.59 26.93 19.63
N TYR A 45 8.60 28.26 19.56
CA TYR A 45 7.67 29.02 18.71
C TYR A 45 7.80 28.64 17.23
N LEU A 46 9.03 28.49 16.73
CA LEU A 46 9.27 28.04 15.35
C LEU A 46 8.77 26.62 15.10
N SER A 47 8.98 25.70 16.03
CA SER A 47 8.45 24.33 15.91
C SER A 47 6.92 24.33 15.85
N VAL A 48 6.26 25.14 16.67
CA VAL A 48 4.79 25.30 16.62
C VAL A 48 4.32 25.90 15.29
N LEU A 49 5.02 26.91 14.76
CA LEU A 49 4.70 27.47 13.45
C LEU A 49 4.88 26.46 12.31
N LYS A 50 5.97 25.69 12.32
CA LYS A 50 6.20 24.61 11.34
C LYS A 50 5.10 23.55 11.41
N MET A 51 4.73 23.15 12.62
CA MET A 51 3.64 22.21 12.87
C MET A 51 2.30 22.74 12.35
N GLN A 52 2.02 24.03 12.50
CA GLN A 52 0.80 24.65 11.99
C GLN A 52 0.79 24.74 10.46
N ASP A 53 1.91 25.08 9.82
CA ASP A 53 2.06 25.05 8.36
C ASP A 53 1.93 23.63 7.80
N GLY A 54 2.54 22.64 8.47
CA GLY A 54 2.40 21.22 8.16
C GLY A 54 0.95 20.75 8.26
N LYS A 55 0.23 21.11 9.33
CA LYS A 55 -1.20 20.81 9.50
C LYS A 55 -2.07 21.45 8.43
N GLN A 56 -1.74 22.67 7.99
CA GLN A 56 -2.48 23.34 6.92
C GLN A 56 -2.29 22.64 5.57
N LYS A 57 -1.06 22.21 5.24
CA LYS A 57 -0.78 21.39 4.05
C LYS A 57 -1.48 20.04 4.13
N GLN A 58 -1.52 19.43 5.31
CA GLN A 58 -2.17 18.14 5.55
C GLN A 58 -3.70 18.21 5.58
N SER A 59 -4.29 19.37 5.93
CA SER A 59 -5.74 19.59 5.82
C SER A 59 -6.24 19.41 4.38
N ASN A 60 -5.39 19.64 3.38
CA ASN A 60 -5.71 19.36 1.98
C ASN A 60 -5.56 17.86 1.62
N ALA A 61 -4.82 17.08 2.42
CA ALA A 61 -4.54 15.66 2.22
C ALA A 61 -5.43 14.72 3.06
N MET A 62 -6.34 15.25 3.89
CA MET A 62 -7.39 14.50 4.61
C MET A 62 -6.90 13.35 5.53
N VAL A 63 -5.61 13.30 5.87
CA VAL A 63 -5.04 12.34 6.84
C VAL A 63 -4.85 13.04 8.18
N SER A 64 -5.47 12.52 9.24
CA SER A 64 -5.23 13.00 10.61
C SER A 64 -4.05 12.28 11.25
N THR A 65 -3.36 12.93 12.21
CA THR A 65 -2.36 12.27 13.06
C THR A 65 -2.96 11.08 13.82
N ASN A 66 -4.25 11.14 14.15
CA ASN A 66 -4.97 10.03 14.79
C ASN A 66 -5.15 8.83 13.85
N ASP A 67 -5.29 9.07 12.55
CA ASP A 67 -5.39 8.00 11.55
C ASP A 67 -4.05 7.25 11.42
N LEU A 68 -2.93 7.98 11.56
CA LEU A 68 -1.58 7.40 11.57
C LEU A 68 -1.30 6.59 12.84
N ILE A 69 -1.67 7.12 14.00
CA ILE A 69 -1.54 6.40 15.27
C ILE A 69 -2.36 5.11 15.21
N SER A 70 -3.61 5.21 14.78
CA SER A 70 -4.54 4.09 14.77
C SER A 70 -4.16 3.00 13.75
N LEU A 71 -3.46 3.34 12.66
CA LEU A 71 -2.89 2.37 11.71
C LEU A 71 -1.92 1.40 12.40
N VAL A 72 -1.11 1.90 13.33
CA VAL A 72 0.06 1.19 13.88
C VAL A 72 -0.11 0.81 15.35
N ARG A 73 -1.14 1.34 16.01
CA ARG A 73 -1.44 1.06 17.41
C ARG A 73 -1.64 -0.44 17.62
N PHE A 74 -0.91 -0.98 18.60
CA PHE A 74 -1.06 -2.38 19.00
C PHE A 74 -2.45 -2.58 19.63
N PRO A 75 -3.17 -3.66 19.31
CA PRO A 75 -4.50 -3.89 19.85
C PRO A 75 -4.44 -4.02 21.38
N SER A 76 -5.10 -3.10 22.08
CA SER A 76 -5.33 -3.19 23.52
C SER A 76 -6.66 -3.89 23.79
N ILE A 77 -6.68 -4.80 24.76
CA ILE A 77 -7.85 -5.62 25.14
C ILE A 77 -9.03 -4.77 25.68
N SER A 78 -8.80 -3.50 26.00
CA SER A 78 -9.80 -2.58 26.55
C SER A 78 -10.47 -1.70 25.47
N GLN A 79 -11.72 -2.05 25.17
CA GLN A 79 -12.88 -1.25 24.71
C GLN A 79 -12.79 -0.41 23.40
N ASP A 80 -13.81 -0.60 22.57
CA ASP A 80 -14.35 0.31 21.53
C ASP A 80 -13.51 0.64 20.28
N SER A 81 -12.49 -0.13 19.93
CA SER A 81 -11.79 0.01 18.63
C SER A 81 -12.58 -0.59 17.44
N GLU A 82 -13.92 -0.58 17.49
CA GLU A 82 -14.81 -1.28 16.56
C GLU A 82 -15.02 -0.54 15.23
N HIS A 83 -14.58 0.71 15.09
CA HIS A 83 -14.97 1.58 13.98
C HIS A 83 -13.88 1.98 12.97
N ASP A 84 -12.60 1.69 13.23
CA ASP A 84 -11.55 2.43 12.51
C ASP A 84 -10.85 1.67 11.37
N LEU A 85 -10.83 0.33 11.32
CA LEU A 85 -10.05 -0.40 10.29
C LEU A 85 -10.50 -0.09 8.84
N ILE A 86 -11.82 -0.02 8.60
CA ILE A 86 -12.37 0.26 7.26
C ILE A 86 -12.30 1.75 6.92
N LYS A 87 -12.38 2.63 7.92
CA LYS A 87 -12.29 4.09 7.73
C LYS A 87 -10.85 4.51 7.47
N MET A 88 -9.88 3.91 8.17
CA MET A 88 -8.45 4.08 7.95
C MET A 88 -8.03 3.73 6.53
N ASN A 89 -8.51 2.61 5.99
CA ASN A 89 -8.21 2.22 4.61
C ASN A 89 -8.64 3.28 3.58
N LYS A 90 -9.65 4.11 3.87
CA LYS A 90 -10.04 5.20 2.97
C LYS A 90 -9.09 6.39 3.08
N SER A 91 -8.81 6.87 4.29
CA SER A 91 -7.90 8.02 4.49
C SER A 91 -6.48 7.72 4.02
N VAL A 92 -5.96 6.52 4.32
CA VAL A 92 -4.63 6.09 3.88
C VAL A 92 -4.58 5.89 2.37
N LYS A 93 -5.66 5.37 1.75
CA LYS A 93 -5.76 5.23 0.30
C LYS A 93 -5.69 6.57 -0.42
N PHE A 94 -6.40 7.60 0.06
CA PHE A 94 -6.31 8.95 -0.52
C PHE A 94 -4.90 9.54 -0.44
N PHE A 95 -4.16 9.25 0.63
CA PHE A 95 -2.79 9.71 0.78
C PHE A 95 -1.81 9.00 -0.17
N LEU A 96 -1.99 7.70 -0.35
CA LEU A 96 -1.22 6.92 -1.32
C LEU A 96 -1.56 7.34 -2.76
N GLU A 97 -2.83 7.62 -3.06
CA GLU A 97 -3.31 8.15 -4.35
C GLU A 97 -2.65 9.49 -4.72
N ALA A 98 -2.37 10.33 -3.74
CA ALA A 98 -1.77 11.64 -3.99
C ALA A 98 -0.25 11.58 -4.27
N THR A 99 0.43 10.45 -4.04
CA THR A 99 1.89 10.44 -3.96
C THR A 99 2.63 9.32 -4.69
N GLU A 100 1.96 8.31 -5.23
CA GLU A 100 2.62 7.18 -5.89
C GLU A 100 2.07 6.87 -7.30
N GLU A 101 2.86 6.12 -8.07
CA GLU A 101 2.45 5.56 -9.37
C GLU A 101 1.33 4.52 -9.18
N SER A 102 0.41 4.43 -10.16
CA SER A 102 -0.81 3.63 -10.05
C SER A 102 -0.59 2.16 -9.63
N HIS A 103 0.54 1.55 -10.01
CA HIS A 103 0.83 0.14 -9.71
C HIS A 103 1.33 -0.09 -8.28
N THR A 104 2.24 0.73 -7.77
CA THR A 104 2.73 0.61 -6.39
C THR A 104 1.62 0.94 -5.39
N GLN A 105 0.72 1.85 -5.78
CA GLN A 105 -0.48 2.18 -5.03
C GLN A 105 -1.43 0.99 -4.88
N GLU A 106 -1.70 0.25 -5.97
CA GLU A 106 -2.55 -0.95 -5.93
C GLU A 106 -1.93 -2.04 -5.04
N GLN A 107 -0.61 -2.21 -5.08
CA GLN A 107 0.12 -3.14 -4.22
C GLN A 107 0.04 -2.77 -2.72
N GLU A 108 0.26 -1.51 -2.35
CA GLU A 108 0.16 -1.08 -0.95
C GLU A 108 -1.28 -1.15 -0.44
N ASN A 109 -2.27 -0.81 -1.28
CA ASN A 109 -3.68 -0.96 -0.93
C ASN A 109 -4.05 -2.42 -0.69
N PHE A 110 -3.56 -3.32 -1.55
CA PHE A 110 -3.76 -4.76 -1.40
C PHE A 110 -3.15 -5.29 -0.10
N ARG A 111 -1.92 -4.86 0.19
CA ARG A 111 -1.19 -5.22 1.40
C ARG A 111 -1.90 -4.79 2.68
N LEU A 112 -2.45 -3.57 2.70
CA LEU A 112 -3.29 -3.08 3.80
C LEU A 112 -4.61 -3.87 3.93
N LEU A 113 -5.22 -4.25 2.81
CA LEU A 113 -6.42 -5.09 2.80
C LEU A 113 -6.13 -6.48 3.40
N LYS A 114 -5.01 -7.12 3.03
CA LYS A 114 -4.55 -8.39 3.62
C LYS A 114 -4.35 -8.26 5.13
N CYS A 115 -3.67 -7.20 5.59
CA CYS A 115 -3.51 -6.93 7.02
C CYS A 115 -4.87 -6.77 7.72
N SER A 116 -5.80 -6.03 7.11
CA SER A 116 -7.13 -5.80 7.67
C SER A 116 -7.92 -7.10 7.84
N ILE A 117 -7.81 -8.03 6.88
CA ILE A 117 -8.46 -9.35 6.95
C ILE A 117 -7.90 -10.15 8.12
N VAL A 118 -6.57 -10.22 8.26
CA VAL A 118 -5.91 -10.95 9.37
C VAL A 118 -6.29 -10.35 10.72
N GLU A 119 -6.31 -9.02 10.84
CA GLU A 119 -6.69 -8.34 12.09
C GLU A 119 -8.17 -8.56 12.45
N SER A 120 -9.05 -8.62 11.46
CA SER A 120 -10.46 -8.95 11.67
C SER A 120 -10.64 -10.39 12.19
N VAL A 121 -9.86 -11.34 11.67
CA VAL A 121 -9.81 -12.72 12.18
C VAL A 121 -9.28 -12.74 13.62
N ASN A 122 -8.15 -12.07 13.90
CA ASN A 122 -7.58 -12.01 15.24
C ASN A 122 -8.52 -11.38 16.26
N THR A 123 -9.23 -10.33 15.86
CA THR A 123 -10.24 -9.67 16.69
C THR A 123 -11.40 -10.62 16.98
N SER A 124 -11.88 -11.33 15.96
CA SER A 124 -12.93 -12.34 16.09
C SER A 124 -12.51 -13.46 17.05
N ILE A 125 -11.27 -13.96 16.96
CA ILE A 125 -10.72 -14.97 17.87
C ILE A 125 -10.66 -14.42 19.29
N SER A 126 -10.06 -13.25 19.49
CA SER A 126 -9.87 -12.66 20.82
C SER A 126 -11.19 -12.35 21.52
N ASN A 127 -12.20 -11.86 20.79
CA ASN A 127 -13.54 -11.66 21.35
C ASN A 127 -14.26 -12.98 21.64
N SER A 128 -14.03 -14.01 20.81
CA SER A 128 -14.60 -15.34 21.05
C SER A 128 -14.04 -16.04 22.29
N LEU A 129 -12.83 -15.70 22.75
CA LEU A 129 -12.26 -16.24 23.99
C LEU A 129 -13.12 -15.89 25.22
N SER A 130 -13.82 -14.76 25.17
CA SER A 130 -14.67 -14.28 26.28
C SER A 130 -16.11 -14.81 26.21
N CYS A 131 -16.65 -15.02 25.00
CA CYS A 131 -18.08 -15.31 24.81
C CYS A 131 -18.38 -16.67 24.14
N GLU A 132 -17.36 -17.40 23.68
CA GLU A 132 -17.45 -18.63 22.88
C GLU A 132 -18.38 -18.54 21.65
N ILE A 133 -18.72 -17.32 21.22
CA ILE A 133 -19.68 -17.05 20.13
C ILE A 133 -19.08 -15.94 19.28
N LEU A 134 -19.14 -16.13 17.97
CA LEU A 134 -18.77 -15.11 17.00
C LEU A 134 -19.79 -13.97 17.03
N ARG A 135 -19.34 -12.75 17.35
CA ARG A 135 -20.21 -11.57 17.33
C ARG A 135 -20.61 -11.27 15.89
N LYS A 136 -21.90 -11.01 15.66
CA LYS A 136 -22.46 -10.71 14.33
C LYS A 136 -21.72 -9.55 13.64
N HIS A 137 -21.35 -8.53 14.42
CA HIS A 137 -20.63 -7.37 13.92
C HIS A 137 -19.23 -7.73 13.39
N ASP A 138 -18.45 -8.49 14.16
CA ASP A 138 -17.09 -8.90 13.78
C ASP A 138 -17.11 -9.74 12.49
N PHE A 139 -18.06 -10.67 12.38
CA PHE A 139 -18.23 -11.47 11.16
C PHE A 139 -18.69 -10.65 9.96
N PHE A 140 -19.58 -9.67 10.19
CA PHE A 140 -20.03 -8.77 9.12
C PHE A 140 -18.88 -7.91 8.58
N GLN A 141 -18.01 -7.40 9.47
CA GLN A 141 -16.81 -6.68 9.05
C GLN A 141 -15.86 -7.57 8.26
N PHE A 142 -15.63 -8.80 8.72
CA PHE A 142 -14.81 -9.78 8.00
C PHE A 142 -15.38 -10.09 6.60
N SER A 143 -16.67 -10.37 6.50
CA SER A 143 -17.36 -10.62 5.21
C SER A 143 -17.19 -9.44 4.25
N LYS A 144 -17.36 -8.21 4.73
CA LYS A 144 -17.21 -7.01 3.91
C LYS A 144 -15.78 -6.83 3.38
N LEU A 145 -14.77 -7.18 4.17
CA LEU A 145 -13.37 -7.17 3.73
C LEU A 145 -13.11 -8.25 2.67
N LEU A 146 -13.69 -9.44 2.83
CA LEU A 146 -13.63 -10.50 1.82
C LEU A 146 -14.33 -10.10 0.51
N ASP A 147 -15.51 -9.48 0.57
CA ASP A 147 -16.19 -8.97 -0.62
C ASP A 147 -15.33 -7.94 -1.37
N THR A 148 -14.63 -7.08 -0.62
CA THR A 148 -13.70 -6.09 -1.18
C THR A 148 -12.49 -6.78 -1.83
N PHE A 149 -11.95 -7.83 -1.21
CA PHE A 149 -10.87 -8.63 -1.76
C PHE A 149 -11.28 -9.37 -3.03
N ILE A 150 -12.44 -10.03 -3.03
CA ILE A 150 -12.98 -10.73 -4.20
C ILE A 150 -13.24 -9.74 -5.34
N GLY A 151 -13.80 -8.56 -5.04
CA GLY A 151 -14.00 -7.51 -6.03
C GLY A 151 -12.68 -7.03 -6.65
N ALA A 152 -11.63 -6.84 -5.84
CA ALA A 152 -10.30 -6.47 -6.33
C ALA A 152 -9.68 -7.57 -7.19
N TYR A 153 -9.81 -8.83 -6.78
CA TYR A 153 -9.31 -9.98 -7.54
C TYR A 153 -10.02 -10.13 -8.89
N ASN A 154 -11.36 -10.05 -8.91
CA ASN A 154 -12.12 -10.13 -10.15
C ASN A 154 -11.75 -9.01 -11.12
N LYS A 155 -11.54 -7.79 -10.61
CA LYS A 155 -11.06 -6.66 -11.42
C LYS A 155 -9.67 -6.92 -12.02
N GLN A 156 -8.75 -7.50 -11.24
CA GLN A 156 -7.43 -7.89 -11.76
C GLN A 156 -7.54 -8.95 -12.86
N GLN A 157 -8.40 -9.96 -12.68
CA GLN A 157 -8.65 -11.00 -13.69
C GLN A 157 -9.21 -10.40 -14.98
N GLU A 158 -10.21 -9.53 -14.88
CA GLU A 158 -10.78 -8.83 -16.04
C GLU A 158 -9.73 -8.00 -16.78
N GLN A 159 -8.86 -7.28 -16.06
CA GLN A 159 -7.77 -6.52 -16.67
C GLN A 159 -6.74 -7.42 -17.36
N MET A 160 -6.43 -8.58 -16.80
CA MET A 160 -5.54 -9.56 -17.44
C MET A 160 -6.17 -10.16 -18.70
N GLU A 161 -7.48 -10.45 -18.67
CA GLU A 161 -8.21 -10.95 -19.84
C GLU A 161 -8.26 -9.91 -20.96
N ILE A 162 -8.57 -8.65 -20.64
CA ILE A 162 -8.58 -7.54 -21.61
C ILE A 162 -7.19 -7.38 -22.24
N LYS A 163 -6.13 -7.34 -21.43
CA LYS A 163 -4.76 -7.22 -21.95
C LYS A 163 -4.37 -8.39 -22.82
N LYS A 164 -4.74 -9.61 -22.44
CA LYS A 164 -4.50 -10.79 -23.27
C LYS A 164 -5.22 -10.68 -24.62
N GLN A 165 -6.45 -10.20 -24.63
CA GLN A 165 -7.20 -9.94 -25.88
C GLN A 165 -6.56 -8.81 -26.71
N GLU A 166 -6.05 -7.76 -26.07
CA GLU A 166 -5.30 -6.68 -26.73
C GLU A 166 -4.00 -7.20 -27.34
N GLU A 167 -3.24 -8.02 -26.61
CA GLU A 167 -2.00 -8.67 -27.09
C GLU A 167 -2.28 -9.62 -28.25
N GLU A 168 -3.32 -10.45 -28.15
CA GLU A 168 -3.75 -11.33 -29.24
C GLU A 168 -4.21 -10.53 -30.47
N SER A 169 -4.86 -9.38 -30.27
CA SER A 169 -5.28 -8.48 -31.35
C SER A 169 -4.08 -7.77 -31.99
N LEU A 170 -3.14 -7.29 -31.19
CA LEU A 170 -1.88 -6.68 -31.65
C LEU A 170 -1.01 -7.69 -32.39
N TYR A 171 -0.97 -8.94 -31.92
CA TYR A 171 -0.27 -10.02 -32.60
C TYR A 171 -0.87 -10.28 -33.99
N LYS A 172 -2.20 -10.41 -34.09
CA LYS A 172 -2.89 -10.55 -35.39
C LYS A 172 -2.63 -9.38 -36.35
N ILE A 173 -2.57 -8.15 -35.84
CA ILE A 173 -2.25 -6.97 -36.66
C ILE A 173 -0.80 -7.01 -37.14
N LYS A 174 0.15 -7.37 -36.27
CA LYS A 174 1.58 -7.43 -36.60
C LYS A 174 1.94 -8.59 -37.52
N THR A 175 1.33 -9.76 -37.36
CA THR A 175 1.54 -10.88 -38.30
C THR A 175 1.03 -10.54 -39.70
N ASN A 176 -0.14 -9.89 -39.81
CA ASN A 176 -0.66 -9.43 -41.09
C ASN A 176 0.20 -8.34 -41.76
N GLN A 177 0.98 -7.58 -40.98
CA GLN A 177 1.87 -6.53 -41.50
C GLN A 177 3.30 -7.00 -41.77
N ASN A 178 3.82 -7.99 -41.04
CA ASN A 178 5.20 -8.46 -41.17
C ASN A 178 5.37 -9.58 -42.21
N ASP A 179 4.29 -10.25 -42.62
CA ASP A 179 4.36 -11.32 -43.63
C ASP A 179 4.16 -10.82 -45.07
N LYS A 180 3.96 -9.52 -45.30
CA LYS A 180 3.88 -8.93 -46.66
C LYS A 180 5.03 -7.96 -46.89
N SER A 181 5.77 -8.15 -47.98
CA SER A 181 6.82 -7.20 -48.39
C SER A 181 6.19 -5.82 -48.68
N GLU A 182 6.93 -4.73 -48.48
CA GLU A 182 6.46 -3.37 -48.80
C GLU A 182 5.99 -3.29 -50.27
N GLU A 183 6.65 -4.02 -51.17
CA GLU A 183 6.22 -4.15 -52.57
C GLU A 183 4.88 -4.89 -52.75
N GLU A 184 4.54 -5.86 -51.90
CA GLU A 184 3.28 -6.61 -51.98
C GLU A 184 2.10 -5.78 -51.48
N GLN A 185 2.31 -4.94 -50.45
CA GLN A 185 1.31 -3.96 -50.00
C GLN A 185 1.04 -2.91 -51.08
N ILE A 186 2.09 -2.42 -51.75
CA ILE A 186 1.94 -1.49 -52.88
C ILE A 186 1.17 -2.15 -54.03
N GLN A 187 1.43 -3.43 -54.32
CA GLN A 187 0.76 -4.17 -55.38
C GLN A 187 -0.73 -4.43 -55.08
N GLU A 188 -1.09 -4.72 -53.82
CA GLU A 188 -2.49 -4.85 -53.38
C GLU A 188 -3.25 -3.51 -53.46
N ASP A 189 -2.62 -2.42 -53.03
CA ASP A 189 -3.18 -1.08 -53.15
C ASP A 189 -3.37 -0.68 -54.62
N LEU A 190 -2.39 -1.00 -55.49
CA LEU A 190 -2.49 -0.78 -56.94
C LEU A 190 -3.60 -1.61 -57.58
N ASN A 191 -3.77 -2.88 -57.17
CA ASN A 191 -4.84 -3.75 -57.67
C ASN A 191 -6.23 -3.30 -57.19
N THR A 192 -6.32 -2.68 -56.02
CA THR A 192 -7.56 -2.10 -55.49
C THR A 192 -7.92 -0.81 -56.22
N LEU A 193 -6.91 0.02 -56.55
CA LEU A 193 -7.06 1.26 -57.30
C LEU A 193 -7.26 1.03 -58.81
N PHE A 194 -6.72 -0.06 -59.36
CA PHE A 194 -6.81 -0.48 -60.75
C PHE A 194 -7.13 -1.98 -60.85
N PRO A 195 -8.42 -2.36 -60.78
CA PRO A 195 -8.81 -3.76 -60.91
C PRO A 195 -8.45 -4.27 -62.30
N ASN A 196 -7.51 -5.21 -62.38
CA ASN A 196 -7.15 -5.86 -63.64
C ASN A 196 -8.15 -6.99 -63.92
N TYR A 197 -9.13 -6.74 -64.79
CA TYR A 197 -10.17 -7.72 -65.16
C TYR A 197 -9.66 -8.93 -65.95
N HIS A 198 -8.36 -8.98 -66.25
CA HIS A 198 -7.77 -10.04 -67.06
C HIS A 198 -7.83 -11.43 -66.42
N THR A 199 -7.96 -11.53 -65.09
CA THR A 199 -8.09 -12.80 -64.35
C THR A 199 -9.53 -13.32 -64.29
N ILE A 200 -10.55 -12.48 -64.47
CA ILE A 200 -11.96 -12.91 -64.47
C ILE A 200 -12.32 -13.53 -65.83
N ASP A 201 -11.81 -12.97 -66.92
CA ASP A 201 -12.13 -13.43 -68.29
C ASP A 201 -11.36 -14.71 -68.71
N PHE A 202 -10.34 -15.14 -67.96
CA PHE A 202 -9.51 -16.31 -68.27
C PHE A 202 -9.33 -17.30 -67.10
N ALA A 203 -10.18 -17.22 -66.08
CA ALA A 203 -10.10 -18.07 -64.87
C ALA A 203 -10.21 -19.58 -65.16
N ASP A 204 -10.80 -19.99 -66.28
CA ASP A 204 -10.97 -21.40 -66.65
C ASP A 204 -9.66 -22.11 -67.07
N PHE A 205 -8.55 -21.37 -67.24
CA PHE A 205 -7.28 -21.92 -67.75
C PHE A 205 -6.15 -22.06 -66.71
N GLN A 206 -6.31 -21.61 -65.47
CA GLN A 206 -5.30 -21.78 -64.42
C GLN A 206 -5.76 -22.81 -63.39
N LYS A 207 -5.41 -24.07 -63.67
CA LYS A 207 -5.41 -25.14 -62.68
C LYS A 207 -4.09 -25.13 -61.90
N ASP A 208 -4.27 -25.30 -60.59
CA ASP A 208 -3.39 -25.93 -59.61
C ASP A 208 -2.50 -25.05 -58.71
N ALA A 209 -2.62 -25.44 -57.42
CA ALA A 209 -1.60 -25.56 -56.39
C ALA A 209 -1.10 -24.29 -55.68
N ASN A 210 -1.40 -24.19 -54.37
CA ASN A 210 -0.42 -24.60 -53.37
C ASN A 210 -1.02 -24.75 -51.96
N ILE A 211 -0.58 -25.85 -51.33
CA ILE A 211 -0.73 -26.27 -49.95
C ILE A 211 0.57 -25.84 -49.27
N ASP A 212 0.52 -24.96 -48.27
CA ASP A 212 1.43 -24.97 -47.10
C ASP A 212 1.06 -23.83 -46.13
N ASP A 213 0.17 -24.17 -45.19
CA ASP A 213 0.08 -23.49 -43.90
C ASP A 213 1.24 -24.00 -43.03
N THR A 214 2.15 -23.13 -42.62
CA THR A 214 3.02 -23.41 -41.47
C THR A 214 3.04 -22.23 -40.50
N THR A 215 2.20 -22.34 -39.49
CA THR A 215 2.15 -21.50 -38.30
C THR A 215 3.38 -21.75 -37.43
N LEU A 216 4.19 -20.71 -37.20
CA LEU A 216 5.22 -20.70 -36.16
C LEU A 216 4.70 -19.87 -34.97
N GLU A 217 4.22 -20.57 -33.93
CA GLU A 217 3.94 -19.99 -32.62
C GLU A 217 5.25 -19.66 -31.89
N ASN A 218 5.54 -18.38 -31.72
CA ASN A 218 6.50 -17.90 -30.73
C ASN A 218 5.75 -17.29 -29.54
N LYS A 219 5.54 -18.08 -28.49
CA LYS A 219 5.13 -17.59 -27.17
C LYS A 219 6.31 -16.89 -26.50
N VAL A 220 6.29 -15.56 -26.50
CA VAL A 220 7.06 -14.77 -25.55
C VAL A 220 6.12 -14.39 -24.42
N GLU A 221 6.15 -15.16 -23.33
CA GLU A 221 5.48 -14.80 -22.08
C GLU A 221 6.19 -13.60 -21.45
N ALA A 222 5.66 -12.40 -21.64
CA ALA A 222 5.99 -11.26 -20.81
C ALA A 222 5.34 -11.49 -19.43
N LYS A 223 6.15 -11.87 -18.44
CA LYS A 223 5.70 -11.97 -17.04
C LYS A 223 5.30 -10.59 -16.52
N TYR A 224 4.00 -10.34 -16.48
CA TYR A 224 3.44 -9.26 -15.67
C TYR A 224 3.53 -9.67 -14.20
N GLU A 225 3.98 -8.78 -13.33
CA GLU A 225 3.94 -9.03 -11.88
C GLU A 225 2.50 -8.85 -11.41
N GLU A 226 1.83 -9.96 -11.09
CA GLU A 226 0.49 -9.97 -10.51
C GLU A 226 0.47 -9.23 -9.15
N VAL A 227 -0.48 -8.31 -8.95
CA VAL A 227 -0.65 -7.59 -7.67
C VAL A 227 -1.17 -8.54 -6.58
N ILE A 228 -2.12 -9.42 -6.93
CA ILE A 228 -2.64 -10.48 -6.08
C ILE A 228 -2.12 -11.82 -6.61
N SER A 229 -1.30 -12.51 -5.81
CA SER A 229 -0.78 -13.82 -6.17
C SER A 229 -1.75 -14.95 -5.79
N TYR A 230 -1.64 -16.10 -6.47
CA TYR A 230 -2.34 -17.33 -6.07
C TYR A 230 -2.07 -17.75 -4.62
N ASN A 231 -0.87 -17.47 -4.11
CA ASN A 231 -0.55 -17.75 -2.70
C ASN A 231 -1.40 -16.90 -1.74
N ASP A 232 -1.66 -15.64 -2.08
CA ASP A 232 -2.49 -14.76 -1.25
C ASP A 232 -3.95 -15.23 -1.22
N LEU A 233 -4.46 -15.71 -2.35
CA LEU A 233 -5.80 -16.32 -2.42
C LEU A 233 -5.90 -17.55 -1.53
N LYS A 234 -4.86 -18.40 -1.56
CA LYS A 234 -4.79 -19.60 -0.73
C LYS A 234 -4.75 -19.24 0.77
N ASP A 235 -3.95 -18.26 1.15
CA ASP A 235 -3.84 -17.79 2.54
C ASP A 235 -5.20 -17.29 3.07
N ILE A 236 -5.88 -16.43 2.30
CA ILE A 236 -7.18 -15.87 2.70
C ILE A 236 -8.27 -16.93 2.77
N THR A 237 -8.25 -17.88 1.82
CA THR A 237 -9.17 -19.02 1.85
C THR A 237 -8.94 -19.88 3.09
N HIS A 238 -7.68 -20.15 3.43
CA HIS A 238 -7.31 -20.89 4.64
C HIS A 238 -7.79 -20.16 5.90
N LEU A 239 -7.59 -18.84 5.99
CA LEU A 239 -8.08 -18.01 7.12
C LEU A 239 -9.61 -18.08 7.25
N HIS A 240 -10.35 -18.01 6.14
CA HIS A 240 -11.80 -18.13 6.16
C HIS A 240 -12.26 -19.51 6.66
N VAL A 241 -11.66 -20.59 6.15
CA VAL A 241 -11.95 -21.97 6.58
C VAL A 241 -11.60 -22.16 8.06
N ASP A 242 -10.43 -21.71 8.50
CA ASP A 242 -9.98 -21.82 9.89
C ASP A 242 -10.92 -21.09 10.85
N LEU A 243 -11.34 -19.86 10.50
CA LEU A 243 -12.27 -19.09 11.31
C LEU A 243 -13.61 -19.84 11.45
N LEU A 244 -14.19 -20.31 10.33
CA LEU A 244 -15.47 -21.01 10.37
C LEU A 244 -15.40 -22.35 11.09
N THR A 245 -14.34 -23.12 10.88
CA THR A 245 -14.15 -24.42 11.54
C THR A 245 -13.93 -24.26 13.05
N CYS A 246 -13.22 -23.23 13.48
CA CYS A 246 -13.03 -22.89 14.89
C CYS A 246 -14.33 -22.44 15.57
N MET A 247 -15.20 -21.72 14.86
CA MET A 247 -16.45 -21.17 15.41
C MET A 247 -17.63 -22.14 15.33
N THR A 248 -17.53 -23.21 14.55
CA THR A 248 -18.59 -24.21 14.40
C THR A 248 -18.61 -25.15 15.62
N LYS A 249 -19.64 -25.00 16.47
CA LYS A 249 -19.79 -25.75 17.73
C LYS A 249 -20.17 -27.23 17.58
N ASN A 250 -20.45 -27.70 16.36
CA ASN A 250 -21.02 -29.03 16.18
C ASN A 250 -19.96 -30.12 16.33
N GLU A 251 -20.04 -30.89 17.42
CA GLU A 251 -19.13 -32.00 17.73
C GLU A 251 -19.17 -33.12 16.70
N TRP A 252 -20.27 -33.24 15.94
CA TRP A 252 -20.38 -34.19 14.83
C TRP A 252 -19.60 -33.76 13.59
N LEU A 253 -19.49 -32.45 13.35
CA LEU A 253 -18.77 -31.89 12.20
C LEU A 253 -17.30 -31.58 12.53
N ASN A 254 -16.98 -31.36 13.80
CA ASN A 254 -15.62 -31.12 14.26
C ASN A 254 -15.31 -31.92 15.54
N PRO A 255 -15.08 -33.24 15.42
CA PRO A 255 -14.82 -34.13 16.57
C PRO A 255 -13.49 -33.81 17.27
N THR A 256 -12.60 -33.09 16.60
CA THR A 256 -11.31 -32.61 17.10
C THR A 256 -11.37 -31.11 17.37
N LYS A 257 -11.98 -30.67 18.48
CA LYS A 257 -11.90 -29.28 18.99
C LYS A 257 -10.46 -28.84 19.37
N THR A 258 -9.42 -29.44 18.80
CA THR A 258 -8.04 -29.41 19.30
C THR A 258 -7.15 -28.33 18.69
N LYS A 259 -7.52 -27.71 17.56
CA LYS A 259 -6.75 -26.57 17.03
C LYS A 259 -7.35 -25.25 17.50
N LYS A 260 -6.87 -24.77 18.64
CA LYS A 260 -7.04 -23.35 19.01
C LYS A 260 -6.25 -22.54 17.99
N LEU A 261 -6.95 -21.76 17.18
CA LEU A 261 -6.31 -20.82 16.25
C LEU A 261 -5.55 -19.78 17.08
N VAL A 262 -4.24 -19.69 16.86
CA VAL A 262 -3.38 -18.71 17.54
C VAL A 262 -3.42 -17.42 16.73
N PRO A 263 -3.84 -16.29 17.30
CA PRO A 263 -3.91 -15.03 16.57
C PRO A 263 -2.50 -14.53 16.24
N ASP A 264 -2.29 -14.07 15.00
CA ASP A 264 -1.03 -13.49 14.54
C ASP A 264 -1.11 -11.97 14.48
N TYR A 265 -0.65 -11.32 15.54
CA TYR A 265 -0.57 -9.86 15.63
C TYR A 265 0.74 -9.28 15.09
N ILE A 266 1.76 -10.10 14.83
CA ILE A 266 3.10 -9.61 14.48
C ILE A 266 3.16 -9.29 13.00
N LEU A 267 2.67 -10.20 12.15
CA LEU A 267 2.74 -10.03 10.70
C LEU A 267 1.99 -8.76 10.23
N PRO A 268 0.72 -8.52 10.63
CA PRO A 268 0.01 -7.30 10.23
C PRO A 268 0.67 -6.03 10.76
N LEU A 269 1.22 -6.08 11.98
CA LEU A 269 1.91 -4.94 12.59
C LEU A 269 3.16 -4.56 11.78
N LEU A 270 4.01 -5.53 11.46
CA LEU A 270 5.23 -5.32 10.70
C LEU A 270 4.92 -4.73 9.32
N GLU A 271 3.89 -5.28 8.65
CA GLU A 271 3.51 -4.82 7.33
C GLU A 271 2.97 -3.38 7.36
N LYS A 272 2.08 -3.05 8.30
CA LYS A 272 1.57 -1.69 8.49
C LYS A 272 2.65 -0.69 8.87
N PHE A 273 3.67 -1.09 9.65
CA PHE A 273 4.80 -0.23 9.98
C PHE A 273 5.63 0.18 8.77
N LYS A 274 5.76 -0.67 7.73
CA LYS A 274 6.47 -0.25 6.50
C LYS A 274 5.68 0.83 5.76
N THR A 275 4.36 0.67 5.63
CA THR A 275 3.49 1.67 5.00
C THR A 275 3.46 2.96 5.83
N PHE A 276 3.42 2.83 7.15
CA PHE A 276 3.52 3.94 8.09
C PHE A 276 4.83 4.71 7.95
N SER A 277 5.98 4.05 7.83
CA SER A 277 7.28 4.71 7.63
C SER A 277 7.28 5.58 6.37
N LYS A 278 6.74 5.05 5.26
CA LYS A 278 6.60 5.80 4.00
C LYS A 278 5.72 7.04 4.15
N ILE A 279 4.66 6.96 4.96
CA ILE A 279 3.76 8.08 5.22
C ILE A 279 4.40 9.08 6.19
N LEU A 280 5.09 8.61 7.22
CA LEU A 280 5.73 9.42 8.24
C LEU A 280 6.82 10.32 7.65
N GLU A 281 7.62 9.82 6.70
CA GLU A 281 8.64 10.63 5.99
C GLU A 281 8.04 11.86 5.31
N LYS A 282 6.80 11.74 4.82
CA LYS A 282 6.09 12.83 4.12
C LYS A 282 5.36 13.79 5.07
N VAL A 283 5.08 13.34 6.30
CA VAL A 283 4.21 14.03 7.28
C VAL A 283 4.99 14.49 8.52
N MET A 284 6.31 14.25 8.57
CA MET A 284 7.16 14.50 9.75
C MET A 284 6.98 15.91 10.36
N ASP A 285 6.79 16.93 9.52
CA ASP A 285 6.63 18.31 9.97
C ASP A 285 5.31 18.61 10.71
N SER A 286 4.29 17.75 10.61
CA SER A 286 2.98 17.93 11.25
C SER A 286 2.69 16.97 12.41
N VAL A 287 3.64 16.07 12.73
CA VAL A 287 3.52 15.08 13.79
C VAL A 287 3.65 15.72 15.17
N ASP A 288 2.79 15.30 16.09
CA ASP A 288 2.79 15.74 17.49
C ASP A 288 3.60 14.77 18.37
N TYR A 289 4.27 15.28 19.41
CA TYR A 289 5.06 14.47 20.35
C TYR A 289 4.23 13.43 21.11
N ARG A 290 2.91 13.64 21.20
CA ARG A 290 1.96 12.70 21.80
C ARG A 290 1.89 11.36 21.06
N MET A 291 2.26 11.35 19.78
CA MET A 291 2.28 10.15 18.96
C MET A 291 3.27 9.10 19.49
N ASP A 292 4.38 9.53 20.09
CA ASP A 292 5.36 8.61 20.67
C ASP A 292 4.78 7.87 21.88
N GLU A 293 3.95 8.53 22.69
CA GLU A 293 3.29 7.92 23.86
C GLU A 293 2.38 6.76 23.44
N ASP A 294 1.60 6.94 22.36
CA ASP A 294 0.67 5.93 21.87
C ASP A 294 1.38 4.79 21.12
N LEU A 295 2.51 5.07 20.45
CA LEU A 295 3.23 4.11 19.61
C LEU A 295 4.35 3.35 20.34
N ILE A 296 4.75 3.78 21.53
CA ILE A 296 5.83 3.14 22.28
C ILE A 296 5.57 1.65 22.53
N ALA A 297 4.32 1.27 22.79
CA ALA A 297 3.92 -0.12 22.98
C ALA A 297 4.16 -0.95 21.71
N SER A 298 3.68 -0.46 20.56
CA SER A 298 3.86 -1.10 19.26
C SER A 298 5.35 -1.23 18.89
N LEU A 299 6.13 -0.18 19.11
CA LEU A 299 7.57 -0.15 18.86
C LEU A 299 8.32 -1.17 19.73
N ASN A 300 7.98 -1.26 21.02
CA ASN A 300 8.59 -2.23 21.93
C ASN A 300 8.31 -3.67 21.50
N VAL A 301 7.10 -3.97 21.02
CA VAL A 301 6.77 -5.30 20.48
C VAL A 301 7.64 -5.61 19.26
N LEU A 302 7.73 -4.69 18.30
CA LEU A 302 8.59 -4.88 17.13
C LEU A 302 10.07 -5.05 17.48
N LEU A 303 10.59 -4.25 18.41
CA LEU A 303 11.96 -4.37 18.89
C LEU A 303 12.21 -5.73 19.55
N ALA A 304 11.25 -6.22 20.34
CA ALA A 304 11.33 -7.53 20.97
C ALA A 304 11.32 -8.66 19.92
N VAL A 305 10.48 -8.55 18.89
CA VAL A 305 10.44 -9.50 17.76
C VAL A 305 11.77 -9.49 17.01
N LYS A 306 12.27 -8.31 16.62
CA LYS A 306 13.56 -8.15 15.93
C LYS A 306 14.72 -8.73 16.74
N LYS A 307 14.74 -8.50 18.06
CA LYS A 307 15.76 -9.04 18.96
C LYS A 307 15.71 -10.57 19.06
N ARG A 308 14.54 -11.18 18.96
CA ARG A 308 14.34 -12.63 19.08
C ARG A 308 14.55 -13.38 17.77
N TYR A 309 14.16 -12.78 16.64
CA TYR A 309 14.09 -13.49 15.36
C TYR A 309 15.10 -13.03 14.31
N GLY A 310 15.83 -11.94 14.52
CA GLY A 310 17.00 -11.57 13.72
C GLY A 310 16.70 -11.44 12.22
N ASN A 311 16.33 -10.21 11.81
CA ASN A 311 15.81 -9.77 10.51
C ASN A 311 14.31 -9.94 10.33
#